data_AF-A0A6J6UXM8-F1
#
_entry.id   AF-A0A6J6UXM8-F1
#
_cell.length_a   1.000
_cell.length_b   1.000
_cell.length_c   1.000
_cell.angle_alpha   90.00
_cell.angle_beta   90.00
_cell.angle_gamma   90.00
#
_symmetry.space_group_name_H-M   'P 1'
#
loop_
_entity.id
_entity.type
_entity.pdbx_description
1 polymer ?
#
loop_
_entity_poly.entity_id
_entity_poly.type
_entity_poly.pdbx_seq_one_letter_code
_entity_poly.pdbx_strand_id
1 'polypeptide(L)'
;MLAQRAAELDLVVPGFRSPPRIVGVNRSIRRSRDSEGGVVAVRLSDRPFTAAVGDMIEGVIFINRLEPPEADRARTQLWRTMLQFTVEISNDASNSLRVTQHDHATTRVA
;
A
#
# COMPACT_ATOMS: atom_id res chain seq x y z
N MET A 1 3.82 -5.99 -0.97
CA MET A 1 4.16 -5.03 -2.05
C MET A 1 4.87 -3.79 -1.52
N LEU A 2 4.20 -2.83 -0.84
CA LEU A 2 4.88 -1.60 -0.41
C LEU A 2 6.08 -1.83 0.53
N ALA A 3 5.87 -2.65 1.58
CA ALA A 3 6.93 -2.99 2.53
C ALA A 3 8.13 -3.66 1.86
N GLN A 4 7.86 -4.62 0.97
CA GLN A 4 8.87 -5.30 0.18
C GLN A 4 9.67 -4.31 -0.68
N ARG A 5 8.98 -3.42 -1.39
CA ARG A 5 9.64 -2.42 -2.23
C ARG A 5 10.48 -1.42 -1.42
N ALA A 6 10.03 -1.04 -0.23
CA ALA A 6 10.81 -0.19 0.65
C ALA A 6 12.11 -0.88 1.09
N ALA A 7 12.04 -2.17 1.44
CA ALA A 7 13.23 -2.96 1.77
C ALA A 7 14.22 -3.07 0.59
N GLU A 8 13.73 -3.29 -0.62
CA GLU A 8 14.56 -3.33 -1.85
C GLU A 8 15.24 -2.00 -2.19
N LEU A 9 14.74 -0.89 -1.63
CA LEU A 9 15.34 0.44 -1.75
C LEU A 9 16.28 0.76 -0.58
N ASP A 10 16.61 -0.25 0.24
CA ASP A 10 17.39 -0.13 1.48
C ASP A 10 16.80 0.88 2.48
N LEU A 11 15.46 1.01 2.48
CA LEU A 11 14.74 1.86 3.43
C LEU A 11 14.27 1.06 4.64
N VAL A 12 14.29 1.71 5.80
CA VAL A 12 13.66 1.20 7.02
C VAL A 12 12.16 1.04 6.80
N VAL A 13 11.69 -0.19 6.91
CA VAL A 13 10.29 -0.54 6.68
C VAL A 13 9.47 -0.28 7.94
N PRO A 14 8.42 0.56 7.88
CA PRO A 14 7.56 0.76 9.03
C PRO A 14 6.61 -0.41 9.26
N GLY A 15 6.21 -0.59 10.51
CA GLY A 15 5.05 -1.41 10.85
C GLY A 15 3.78 -0.73 10.34
N PHE A 16 3.23 -1.20 9.22
CA PHE A 16 1.94 -0.72 8.72
C PHE A 16 0.77 -1.29 9.54
N ARG A 17 -0.17 -0.44 9.93
CA ARG A 17 -1.35 -0.81 10.75
C ARG A 17 -2.62 -0.10 10.27
N SER A 18 -3.77 -0.62 10.67
CA SER A 18 -5.08 -0.01 10.46
C SER A 18 -6.05 -0.51 11.55
N PRO A 19 -6.96 0.32 12.09
CA PRO A 19 -7.03 1.78 11.91
C PRO A 19 -6.00 2.53 12.79
N PRO A 20 -5.83 3.86 12.63
CA PRO A 20 -5.11 4.69 13.59
C PRO A 20 -5.80 4.64 14.96
N ARG A 21 -5.01 4.64 16.04
CA ARG A 21 -5.52 4.67 17.43
C ARG A 21 -5.87 6.08 17.93
N ILE A 22 -5.75 7.08 17.06
CA ILE A 22 -6.14 8.46 17.33
C ILE A 22 -7.50 8.68 16.68
N VAL A 23 -8.48 9.14 17.45
CA VAL A 23 -9.83 9.39 16.95
C VAL A 23 -9.82 10.53 15.93
N GLY A 24 -10.60 10.39 14.86
CA GLY A 24 -10.79 11.46 13.86
C GLY A 24 -9.65 11.67 12.87
N VAL A 25 -8.55 10.90 12.94
CA VAL A 25 -7.45 11.05 11.96
C VAL A 25 -7.50 9.99 10.86
N ASN A 26 -6.97 10.36 9.69
CA ASN A 26 -6.76 9.47 8.54
C ASN A 26 -5.43 8.72 8.61
N ARG A 27 -4.41 9.31 9.26
CA ARG A 27 -3.11 8.69 9.48
C ARG A 27 -2.51 9.07 10.83
N SER A 28 -1.69 8.18 11.37
CA SER A 28 -0.80 8.48 12.49
C SER A 28 0.56 7.84 12.23
N ILE A 29 1.64 8.58 12.47
CA ILE A 29 3.02 8.11 12.30
C ILE A 29 3.74 8.25 13.63
N ARG A 30 4.43 7.20 14.06
CA ARG A 30 5.22 7.20 15.29
C ARG A 30 6.58 6.59 15.02
N ARG A 31 7.65 7.36 15.21
CA ARG A 31 9.02 6.83 15.22
C ARG A 31 9.25 6.02 16.50
N SER A 32 10.07 4.97 16.40
CA SER A 32 10.58 4.28 17.59
C SER A 32 11.47 5.25 18.38
N ARG A 33 11.41 5.22 19.72
CA ARG A 33 12.25 6.08 20.57
C ARG A 33 13.68 5.57 20.65
N ASP A 34 13.85 4.24 20.54
CA ASP A 34 15.08 3.55 20.94
C ASP A 34 15.66 2.68 19.80
N SER A 35 15.13 2.78 18.58
CA SER A 35 15.57 1.97 17.43
C SER A 35 15.33 2.68 16.09
N GLU A 36 15.93 2.15 15.02
CA GLU A 36 15.48 2.46 13.66
C GLU A 36 14.03 1.99 13.47
N GLY A 37 13.23 2.83 12.79
CA GLY A 37 11.88 2.47 12.35
C GLY A 37 10.73 3.20 13.05
N GLY A 38 9.54 2.63 12.91
CA GLY A 38 8.31 3.24 13.39
C GLY A 38 7.06 2.53 12.92
N VAL A 39 5.91 3.08 13.33
CA VAL A 39 4.59 2.60 12.95
C VAL A 39 3.90 3.66 12.11
N VAL A 40 3.30 3.22 11.01
CA VAL A 40 2.42 4.04 10.17
C VAL A 40 1.06 3.37 10.22
N ALA A 41 0.09 4.02 10.87
CA ALA A 41 -1.29 3.55 10.89
C ALA A 41 -2.14 4.43 9.98
N VAL A 42 -2.94 3.82 9.11
CA VAL A 42 -3.80 4.52 8.15
C VAL A 42 -5.23 4.04 8.24
N ARG A 43 -6.17 4.92 7.96
CA ARG A 43 -7.59 4.59 7.79
C ARG A 43 -7.80 4.06 6.38
N LEU A 44 -8.46 2.90 6.29
CA LEU A 44 -8.85 2.27 5.03
C LEU A 44 -10.33 2.51 4.68
N SER A 45 -11.18 2.82 5.66
CA SER A 45 -12.61 3.11 5.47
C SER A 45 -12.86 4.58 5.11
N ASP A 46 -14.00 4.86 4.48
CA ASP A 46 -14.54 6.21 4.28
C ASP A 46 -13.63 7.15 3.45
N ARG A 47 -12.72 6.56 2.66
CA ARG A 47 -11.82 7.29 1.76
C ARG A 47 -11.27 6.38 0.65
N PRO A 48 -10.79 6.95 -0.47
CA PRO A 48 -10.17 6.17 -1.52
C PRO A 48 -8.94 5.40 -1.03
N PHE A 49 -8.79 4.15 -1.48
CA PHE A 49 -7.64 3.30 -1.15
C PHE A 49 -6.30 3.96 -1.52
N THR A 50 -6.25 4.66 -2.67
CA THR A 50 -5.07 5.43 -3.10
C THR A 50 -4.65 6.49 -2.09
N ALA A 51 -5.60 7.10 -1.38
CA ALA A 51 -5.28 8.07 -0.34
C ALA A 51 -4.59 7.39 0.87
N ALA A 52 -4.98 6.16 1.21
CA ALA A 52 -4.30 5.36 2.23
C ALA A 52 -2.89 4.95 1.79
N VAL A 53 -2.71 4.56 0.53
CA VAL A 53 -1.38 4.28 -0.05
C VAL A 53 -0.48 5.52 0.01
N GLY A 54 -1.00 6.70 -0.33
CA GLY A 54 -0.27 7.96 -0.20
C GLY A 54 0.20 8.22 1.23
N ASP A 55 -0.67 8.03 2.22
CA ASP A 55 -0.29 8.17 3.63
C ASP A 55 0.76 7.13 4.07
N MET A 56 0.69 5.90 3.55
CA MET A 56 1.69 4.87 3.81
C MET A 56 3.06 5.24 3.24
N ILE A 57 3.09 5.76 2.00
CA ILE A 57 4.31 6.23 1.33
C ILE A 57 4.93 7.39 2.11
N GLU A 58 4.16 8.43 2.45
CA GLU A 58 4.66 9.55 3.26
C GLU A 58 5.16 9.09 4.63
N GLY A 59 4.55 8.05 5.20
CA GLY A 59 5.06 7.41 6.42
C GLY A 59 6.46 6.80 6.25
N VAL A 60 6.74 6.16 5.11
CA VAL A 60 8.09 5.65 4.78
C VAL A 60 9.08 6.81 4.64
N ILE A 61 8.72 7.86 3.88
CA ILE A 61 9.58 9.04 3.69
C ILE A 61 9.92 9.68 5.04
N PHE A 62 8.90 9.90 5.88
CA PHE A 62 9.08 10.50 7.20
C PHE A 62 9.97 9.63 8.08
N ILE A 63 9.70 8.32 8.21
CA ILE A 63 10.50 7.47 9.11
C ILE A 63 11.98 7.42 8.70
N ASN A 64 12.25 7.38 7.39
CA ASN A 64 13.60 7.36 6.83
C ASN A 64 14.28 8.73 6.76
N ARG A 65 13.59 9.81 7.14
CA ARG A 65 14.11 11.20 7.13
C ARG A 65 14.69 11.58 5.76
N LEU A 66 14.05 11.13 4.69
CA LEU A 66 14.49 11.46 3.35
C LEU A 66 14.18 12.92 3.06
N GLU A 67 15.18 13.63 2.56
CA GLU A 67 15.07 15.00 2.06
C GLU A 67 15.08 15.00 0.53
N PRO A 68 14.73 16.11 -0.14
CA PRO A 68 14.92 16.23 -1.57
C PRO A 68 16.40 16.15 -1.96
N PRO A 69 16.76 15.50 -3.09
CA PRO A 69 15.87 14.86 -4.08
C PRO A 69 15.52 13.39 -3.80
N GLU A 70 16.13 12.76 -2.80
CA GLU A 70 15.96 11.32 -2.50
C GLU A 70 14.50 10.98 -2.18
N ALA A 71 13.82 11.86 -1.43
CA ALA A 71 12.40 11.70 -1.09
C ALA A 71 11.52 11.55 -2.34
N ASP A 72 11.75 12.35 -3.38
CA ASP A 72 10.93 12.32 -4.61
C ASP A 72 11.21 11.10 -5.47
N ARG A 73 12.47 10.65 -5.50
CA ARG A 73 12.84 9.38 -6.16
C ARG A 73 12.16 8.20 -5.45
N ALA A 74 12.20 8.17 -4.12
CA ALA A 74 11.54 7.13 -3.33
C ALA A 74 10.03 7.13 -3.54
N ARG A 75 9.37 8.30 -3.48
CA ARG A 75 7.92 8.43 -3.79
C ARG A 75 7.59 7.84 -5.15
N THR A 76 8.36 8.20 -6.18
CA THR A 76 8.14 7.72 -7.55
C THR A 76 8.23 6.20 -7.64
N GLN A 77 9.25 5.61 -7.02
CA GLN A 77 9.45 4.15 -7.05
C GLN A 77 8.35 3.41 -6.27
N LEU A 78 7.98 3.89 -5.09
CA LEU A 78 6.94 3.26 -4.27
C LEU A 78 5.56 3.35 -4.92
N TRP A 79 5.21 4.51 -5.51
CA TRP A 79 3.98 4.68 -6.26
C TRP A 79 3.90 3.77 -7.48
N ARG A 80 4.99 3.69 -8.26
CA ARG A 80 5.05 2.81 -9.44
C ARG A 80 4.69 1.37 -9.08
N THR A 81 5.30 0.83 -8.02
CA THR A 81 5.02 -0.54 -7.57
C THR A 81 3.57 -0.71 -7.11
N MET A 82 3.00 0.27 -6.41
CA MET A 82 1.61 0.16 -5.93
C MET A 82 0.57 0.26 -7.05
N LEU A 83 0.84 1.08 -8.08
CA LEU A 83 -0.02 1.19 -9.24
C LEU A 83 0.03 -0.09 -10.10
N GLN A 84 1.22 -0.67 -10.31
CA GLN A 84 1.38 -1.94 -11.02
C GLN A 84 0.57 -3.05 -10.34
N PHE A 85 0.68 -3.18 -9.02
CA PHE A 85 -0.07 -4.18 -8.26
C PHE A 85 -1.59 -3.99 -8.33
N THR A 86 -2.07 -2.74 -8.30
CA THR A 86 -3.52 -2.47 -8.38
C THR A 86 -4.09 -2.88 -9.73
N VAL A 87 -3.33 -2.68 -10.81
CA VAL A 87 -3.70 -3.13 -12.17
C VAL A 87 -3.70 -4.66 -12.25
N GLU A 88 -2.69 -5.33 -11.68
CA GLU A 88 -2.61 -6.79 -11.65
C GLU A 88 -3.79 -7.43 -10.93
N ILE A 89 -4.15 -6.97 -9.73
CA ILE A 89 -5.33 -7.46 -8.99
C ILE A 89 -6.61 -7.26 -9.82
N SER A 90 -6.75 -6.10 -10.46
CA SER A 90 -7.94 -5.78 -11.25
C SER A 90 -8.06 -6.71 -12.47
N ASN A 91 -6.94 -7.04 -13.10
CA ASN A 91 -6.88 -7.98 -14.21
C ASN A 91 -7.19 -9.41 -13.77
N ASP A 92 -6.60 -9.87 -12.67
CA ASP A 92 -6.85 -11.20 -12.12
C ASP A 92 -8.32 -11.39 -11.74
N ALA A 93 -8.90 -10.42 -11.03
CA ALA A 93 -10.32 -10.44 -10.69
C ALA A 93 -11.22 -10.50 -11.94
N SER A 94 -10.89 -9.71 -12.96
CA SER A 94 -11.60 -9.71 -14.24
C SER A 94 -11.49 -11.06 -14.96
N ASN A 95 -10.33 -11.72 -14.89
CA ASN A 95 -10.08 -12.99 -15.53
C ASN A 95 -10.81 -14.14 -14.82
N SER A 96 -10.78 -14.17 -13.47
CA SER A 96 -11.52 -15.16 -12.68
C SER A 96 -13.02 -15.11 -12.94
N LEU A 97 -13.61 -13.91 -13.04
CA LEU A 97 -15.04 -13.73 -13.36
C LEU A 97 -15.40 -14.34 -14.73
N ARG A 98 -14.52 -14.20 -15.73
CA ARG A 98 -14.73 -14.76 -17.07
C ARG A 98 -14.67 -16.29 -17.08
N VAL A 99 -13.74 -16.89 -16.34
CA VAL A 99 -13.61 -18.35 -16.22
C VAL A 99 -14.87 -18.95 -15.61
N THR A 100 -15.34 -18.41 -14.48
CA THR A 100 -16.56 -18.88 -13.81
C THR A 100 -17.79 -18.77 -14.73
N GLN A 101 -17.90 -17.71 -15.54
CA GLN A 101 -19.01 -17.56 -16.49
C GLN A 101 -18.97 -18.60 -17.64
N HIS A 102 -17.78 -18.96 -18.11
CA HIS A 102 -17.60 -20.01 -19.13
C HIS A 102 -17.97 -21.40 -18.57
N ASP A 103 -17.60 -21.71 -17.34
CA ASP A 103 -17.94 -22.97 -16.67
C ASP A 103 -19.46 -23.11 -16.52
N HIS A 104 -20.15 -22.05 -16.06
CA HIS A 104 -21.61 -22.06 -15.92
C HIS A 104 -22.38 -22.08 -17.26
N ALA A 105 -21.78 -21.56 -18.34
CA ALA A 105 -22.36 -21.67 -19.68
C ALA A 105 -22.25 -23.10 -20.24
N THR A 106 -21.18 -23.82 -19.88
CA THR A 106 -20.91 -25.18 -20.35
C THR A 106 -21.73 -26.24 -19.59
N THR A 107 -22.06 -26.02 -18.31
CA THR A 107 -22.84 -26.97 -17.49
C THR A 107 -24.35 -27.03 -17.82
N ARG A 108 -24.90 -26.14 -18.65
CA ARG A 108 -26.36 -26.08 -18.94
C ARG A 108 -26.87 -27.01 -20.05
N VAL A 109 -26.03 -27.90 -20.59
CA VAL A 109 -26.41 -28.88 -21.61
C VAL A 109 -26.20 -30.31 -21.09
N ALA A 110 -27.19 -30.84 -20.38
CA ALA A 110 -27.41 -32.27 -20.15
C ALA A 110 -28.86 -32.49 -19.70
#